data_AF-A0A3Q0G0Y7-F1
#
_entry.id   AF-A0A3Q0G0Y7-F1
#
_cell.length_a   1.000
_cell.length_b   1.000
_cell.length_c   1.000
_cell.angle_alpha   90.00
_cell.angle_beta   90.00
_cell.angle_gamma   90.00
#
_symmetry.space_group_name_H-M   'P 1'
#
loop_
_entity.id
_entity.type
_entity.pdbx_description
1 polymer ?
#
loop_
_entity_poly.entity_id
_entity_poly.type
_entity_poly.pdbx_seq_one_letter_code
_entity_poly.pdbx_strand_id
1 'polypeptide(L)'
;MPPSPPKLSEGDFLSLTCHFNSSVPEAVTYNWYKDNMEWKGSQQKLKVAAKDAGTYHCVVQNEVGATVSSKITIRASSQGLVSALAAGISGAVFLLLLLGLGLALAC
;
A
#
# COMPACT_ATOMS: atom_id res chain seq x y z
N MET A 1 17.72 -11.59 5.74
CA MET A 1 17.05 -10.37 5.26
C MET A 1 15.58 -10.47 5.63
N PRO A 2 14.99 -9.53 6.38
CA PRO A 2 13.55 -9.56 6.63
C PRO A 2 12.80 -9.43 5.29
N PRO A 3 11.64 -10.10 5.13
CA PRO A 3 10.88 -10.05 3.89
C PRO A 3 10.47 -8.60 3.59
N SER A 4 10.52 -8.20 2.32
CA SER A 4 10.04 -6.89 1.90
C SER A 4 8.55 -6.73 2.24
N PRO A 5 8.10 -5.55 2.72
CA PRO A 5 6.70 -5.34 3.03
C PRO A 5 5.85 -5.48 1.77
N PRO A 6 4.70 -6.17 1.84
CA PRO A 6 3.82 -6.34 0.70
C PRO A 6 3.29 -4.99 0.20
N LYS A 7 3.17 -4.88 -1.13
CA LYS A 7 2.62 -3.72 -1.82
C LYS A 7 1.34 -4.13 -2.56
N LEU A 8 0.27 -3.37 -2.40
CA LEU A 8 -1.03 -3.60 -3.07
C LEU A 8 -1.34 -2.48 -4.05
N SER A 9 -1.76 -2.83 -5.26
CA SER A 9 -2.25 -1.86 -6.25
C SER A 9 -3.77 -1.66 -6.11
N GLU A 10 -4.31 -0.61 -6.71
CA GLU A 10 -5.76 -0.40 -6.73
C GLU A 10 -6.47 -1.60 -7.36
N GLY A 11 -7.55 -2.06 -6.72
CA GLY A 11 -8.27 -3.28 -7.11
C GLY A 11 -7.74 -4.58 -6.48
N ASP A 12 -6.52 -4.58 -5.93
CA ASP A 12 -5.95 -5.75 -5.25
C ASP A 12 -6.42 -5.87 -3.79
N PHE A 13 -6.42 -7.11 -3.30
CA PHE A 13 -6.70 -7.42 -1.91
C PHE A 13 -5.72 -8.47 -1.36
N LEU A 14 -5.38 -8.32 -0.08
CA LEU A 14 -4.62 -9.31 0.69
C LEU A 14 -5.49 -9.88 1.82
N SER A 15 -5.34 -11.18 2.09
CA SER A 15 -5.96 -11.85 3.23
C SER A 15 -4.90 -12.08 4.32
N LEU A 16 -4.96 -11.30 5.40
CA LEU A 16 -4.15 -11.54 6.60
C LEU A 16 -4.80 -12.64 7.44
N THR A 17 -3.99 -13.52 8.02
CA THR A 17 -4.44 -14.58 8.94
C THR A 17 -3.69 -14.45 10.26
N CYS A 18 -4.44 -14.38 11.35
CA CYS A 18 -3.87 -14.43 12.70
C CYS A 18 -3.63 -15.89 13.09
N HIS A 19 -2.35 -16.29 13.12
CA HIS A 19 -1.98 -17.64 13.51
C HIS A 19 -1.89 -17.74 15.03
N PHE A 20 -2.70 -18.62 15.61
CA PHE A 20 -2.73 -18.92 17.04
C PHE A 20 -2.87 -20.43 17.21
N ASN A 21 -2.07 -21.01 18.12
CA ASN A 21 -1.98 -22.46 18.27
C ASN A 21 -3.12 -23.00 19.15
N SER A 22 -3.12 -22.62 20.43
CA SER A 22 -4.14 -23.05 21.40
C SER A 22 -4.12 -22.17 22.65
N SER A 23 -5.21 -22.22 23.42
CA SER A 23 -5.34 -21.60 24.74
C SER A 23 -6.21 -22.46 25.66
N VAL A 24 -6.09 -22.24 26.97
CA VAL A 24 -7.04 -22.74 27.96
C VAL A 24 -7.56 -21.55 28.75
N PRO A 25 -8.88 -21.27 28.74
CA PRO A 25 -9.92 -21.93 27.93
C PRO A 25 -9.71 -21.80 26.41
N GLU A 26 -10.35 -22.70 25.65
CA GLU A 26 -10.24 -22.76 24.18
C GLU A 26 -10.92 -21.59 23.48
N ALA A 27 -11.94 -20.99 24.11
CA ALA A 27 -12.65 -19.85 23.54
C ALA A 27 -11.76 -18.60 23.53
N VAL A 28 -11.49 -18.08 22.33
CA VAL A 28 -10.67 -16.88 22.11
C VAL A 28 -11.37 -15.89 21.19
N THR A 29 -11.05 -14.61 21.37
CA THR A 29 -11.44 -13.52 20.49
C THR A 29 -10.21 -13.00 19.73
N TYR A 30 -10.36 -12.76 18.44
CA TYR A 30 -9.32 -12.21 17.56
C TYR A 30 -9.60 -10.75 17.25
N ASN A 31 -8.80 -9.81 17.77
CA ASN A 31 -8.97 -8.39 17.54
C ASN A 31 -7.86 -7.85 16.63
N TRP A 32 -8.22 -7.15 15.56
CA TRP A 32 -7.24 -6.53 14.66
C TRP A 32 -7.02 -5.05 14.94
N TYR A 33 -5.75 -4.67 14.91
CA TYR A 33 -5.31 -3.30 15.10
C TYR A 33 -4.62 -2.80 13.83
N LYS A 34 -4.97 -1.58 13.42
CA LYS A 34 -4.33 -0.82 12.35
C LYS A 34 -3.69 0.41 12.96
N ASP A 35 -2.39 0.58 12.77
CA ASP A 35 -1.64 1.74 13.24
C ASP A 35 -1.84 2.00 14.76
N ASN A 36 -1.88 0.90 15.52
CA ASN A 36 -2.13 0.84 16.97
C ASN A 36 -3.53 1.27 17.41
N MET A 37 -4.47 1.44 16.49
CA MET A 37 -5.88 1.67 16.79
C MET A 37 -6.68 0.42 16.45
N GLU A 38 -7.64 0.07 17.30
CA GLU A 38 -8.58 -1.02 16.99
C GLU A 38 -9.29 -0.71 15.68
N TRP A 39 -9.33 -1.69 14.76
CA TRP A 39 -9.85 -1.46 13.42
C TRP A 39 -11.09 -2.27 13.11
N LYS A 40 -10.96 -3.60 12.97
CA LYS A 40 -12.07 -4.47 12.59
C LYS A 40 -11.96 -5.86 13.19
N GLY A 41 -13.09 -6.33 13.71
CA GLY A 41 -13.50 -7.72 13.72
C GLY A 41 -12.98 -8.56 14.88
N SER A 42 -13.80 -9.55 15.24
CA SER A 42 -13.56 -10.69 16.12
C SER A 42 -13.26 -11.96 15.31
N GLN A 43 -12.48 -11.84 14.22
CA GLN A 43 -12.27 -12.92 13.24
C GLN A 43 -10.78 -13.21 13.00
N GLN A 44 -10.47 -14.48 12.76
CA GLN A 44 -9.11 -14.93 12.52
C GLN A 44 -8.51 -14.40 11.19
N LYS A 45 -9.34 -14.09 10.20
CA LYS A 45 -8.92 -13.59 8.88
C LYS A 45 -9.38 -12.16 8.66
N LEU A 46 -8.54 -11.35 8.04
CA LEU A 46 -8.81 -9.96 7.69
C LEU A 46 -8.46 -9.67 6.23
N LYS A 47 -9.43 -9.16 5.47
CA LYS A 47 -9.23 -8.72 4.08
C LYS A 47 -8.84 -7.24 4.06
N VAL A 48 -7.74 -6.91 3.37
CA VAL A 48 -7.15 -5.56 3.29
C VAL A 48 -6.98 -5.16 1.83
N ALA A 49 -7.42 -3.95 1.46
CA ALA A 49 -7.22 -3.39 0.12
C ALA A 49 -6.07 -2.38 0.10
N ALA A 50 -5.63 -1.93 -1.09
CA ALA A 50 -4.60 -0.90 -1.21
C ALA A 50 -4.93 0.41 -0.46
N LYS A 51 -6.19 0.87 -0.52
CA LYS A 51 -6.66 2.06 0.21
C LYS A 51 -6.55 1.91 1.73
N ASP A 52 -6.49 0.69 2.20
CA ASP A 52 -6.43 0.39 3.62
C ASP A 52 -4.99 0.34 4.14
N ALA A 53 -3.95 0.58 3.32
CA ALA A 53 -2.55 0.52 3.72
C ALA A 53 -2.25 1.09 5.13
N GLY A 54 -1.34 0.42 5.83
CA GLY A 54 -1.03 0.67 7.24
C GLY A 54 -0.26 -0.48 7.88
N THR A 55 -0.03 -0.38 9.19
CA THR A 55 0.66 -1.40 9.98
C THR A 55 -0.33 -2.19 10.83
N TYR A 56 -0.31 -3.50 10.68
CA TYR A 56 -1.26 -4.41 11.30
C TYR A 56 -0.63 -5.31 12.35
N HIS A 57 -1.41 -5.61 13.38
CA HIS A 57 -1.19 -6.73 14.29
C HIS A 57 -2.54 -7.25 14.77
N CYS A 58 -2.57 -8.50 15.19
CA CYS A 58 -3.73 -9.08 15.87
C CYS A 58 -3.41 -9.31 17.34
N VAL A 59 -4.46 -9.21 18.17
CA VAL A 59 -4.45 -9.57 19.58
C VAL A 59 -5.45 -10.70 19.76
N VAL A 60 -4.97 -11.82 20.29
CA VAL A 60 -5.81 -12.96 20.65
C VAL A 60 -6.00 -12.96 22.16
N GLN A 61 -7.26 -12.95 22.61
CA GLN A 61 -7.59 -12.83 24.02
C GLN A 61 -8.61 -13.89 24.46
N ASN A 62 -8.41 -14.43 25.65
CA ASN A 62 -9.40 -15.17 26.42
C ASN A 62 -9.58 -14.53 27.82
N GLU A 63 -10.34 -15.19 28.70
CA GLU A 63 -10.56 -14.72 30.07
C GLU A 63 -9.31 -14.69 30.95
N VAL A 64 -8.25 -15.42 30.57
CA VAL A 64 -6.99 -15.51 31.32
C VAL A 64 -6.02 -14.40 30.90
N GLY A 65 -6.00 -14.03 29.62
CA GLY A 65 -5.09 -13.00 29.13
C GLY A 65 -5.11 -12.79 27.62
N ALA A 66 -4.13 -12.02 27.15
CA ALA A 66 -4.01 -11.63 25.75
C ALA A 66 -2.59 -11.84 25.21
N THR A 67 -2.49 -12.27 23.95
CA THR A 67 -1.23 -12.41 23.20
C THR A 67 -1.25 -11.53 21.97
N VAL A 68 -0.15 -10.81 21.72
CA VAL A 68 0.00 -9.87 20.61
C VAL A 68 0.89 -10.47 19.52
N SER A 69 0.47 -10.39 18.26
CA SER A 69 1.28 -10.84 17.12
C SER A 69 2.41 -9.88 16.77
N SER A 70 3.36 -10.35 15.96
CA SER A 70 4.27 -9.51 15.19
C SER A 70 3.50 -8.51 14.33
N LYS A 71 4.13 -7.36 14.03
CA LYS A 71 3.55 -6.34 13.13
C LYS A 71 3.90 -6.61 11.67
N ILE A 72 2.96 -6.33 10.78
CA ILE A 72 3.16 -6.35 9.32
C ILE A 72 2.72 -5.02 8.71
N THR A 73 3.58 -4.39 7.91
CA THR A 73 3.25 -3.15 7.19
C THR A 73 2.85 -3.45 5.76
N ILE A 74 1.65 -3.03 5.38
CA ILE A 74 1.13 -3.10 4.01
C ILE A 74 1.27 -1.72 3.38
N ARG A 75 1.86 -1.64 2.18
CA ARG A 75 2.02 -0.40 1.44
C ARG A 75 1.06 -0.35 0.25
N ALA A 76 0.54 0.83 -0.06
CA ALA A 76 -0.13 1.05 -1.34
C ALA A 76 0.92 1.24 -2.45
N SER A 77 0.64 0.67 -3.62
CA SER A 77 1.37 0.95 -4.85
C SER A 77 0.79 2.22 -5.47
N SER A 78 1.56 3.30 -5.47
CA SER A 78 1.23 4.49 -6.25
C SER A 78 1.68 4.24 -7.70
N GLN A 79 0.87 3.52 -8.49
CA GLN A 79 0.97 3.66 -9.93
C GLN A 79 0.46 5.06 -10.24
N GLY A 80 1.38 6.02 -10.22
CA GLY A 80 1.08 7.41 -10.51
C GLY A 80 0.37 7.47 -11.85
N LEU A 81 -0.79 8.12 -11.88
CA LEU A 81 -1.36 8.63 -13.11
C LEU A 81 -0.35 9.64 -13.63
N VAL A 82 0.65 9.18 -14.39
CA VAL A 82 1.49 10.07 -15.19
C VAL A 82 0.53 10.71 -16.17
N SER A 83 0.00 11.87 -15.79
CA SER A 83 -0.74 12.73 -16.70
C SER A 83 0.21 13.00 -17.86
N ALA A 84 -0.04 12.35 -18.98
CA ALA A 84 0.70 12.54 -20.22
C ALA A 84 0.35 13.92 -20.78
N LEU A 85 0.83 14.96 -20.11
CA LEU A 85 0.93 16.33 -20.60
C LEU A 85 2.40 16.75 -20.57
N ALA A 86 3.29 15.85 -21.00
CA ALA A 86 4.70 16.18 -21.19
C ALA A 86 4.95 16.46 -22.68
N ALA A 87 5.03 17.76 -22.98
CA ALA A 87 5.60 18.42 -24.16
C ALA A 87 4.91 18.20 -25.53
N GLY A 88 3.77 18.88 -25.73
CA GLY A 88 3.42 19.35 -27.06
C GLY A 88 4.35 20.49 -27.48
N ILE A 89 5.43 20.21 -28.22
CA ILE A 89 6.11 21.25 -28.99
C ILE A 89 5.17 21.55 -30.15
N SER A 90 4.43 22.66 -30.08
CA SER A 90 3.70 23.17 -31.24
C SER A 90 4.70 23.31 -32.39
N GLY A 91 4.41 22.71 -33.55
CA GLY A 91 5.30 22.72 -34.72
C GLY A 91 5.79 24.13 -35.11
N ALA A 92 5.07 25.18 -34.69
CA ALA A 92 5.50 26.57 -34.80
C ALA A 92 6.83 26.87 -34.08
N VAL A 93 7.04 26.35 -32.86
CA VAL A 93 8.29 26.58 -32.09
C VAL A 93 9.47 25.86 -32.75
N PHE A 94 9.25 24.64 -33.26
CA PHE A 94 10.28 23.89 -33.98
C PHE A 94 10.63 24.57 -35.31
N LEU A 95 9.64 25.07 -36.06
CA LEU A 95 9.84 25.80 -37.31
C LEU A 95 10.58 27.13 -37.08
N LEU A 96 10.24 27.89 -36.03
CA LEU A 96 10.92 29.14 -35.68
C LEU A 96 12.39 28.91 -35.31
N LEU A 97 12.71 27.82 -34.60
CA LEU A 97 14.08 27.46 -34.27
C LEU A 97 14.89 27.06 -35.52
N LEU A 98 14.29 26.31 -36.45
CA LEU A 98 14.94 25.95 -37.72
C LEU A 98 15.19 27.17 -38.62
N LEU A 99 14.22 28.09 -38.71
CA LEU A 99 14.36 29.33 -39.46
C LEU A 99 15.43 30.25 -38.85
N GLY A 100 15.47 30.37 -37.52
CA GLY A 100 16.48 31.17 -36.81
C GLY A 100 17.91 30.63 -36.98
N LEU A 101 18.09 29.30 -36.90
CA LEU A 101 19.40 28.67 -37.09
C LEU A 101 19.89 28.77 -38.55
N GLY A 102 18.98 28.66 -39.53
CA GLY A 102 19.31 28.83 -40.95
C GLY A 102 19.80 30.24 -41.31
N LEU A 103 19.22 31.27 -40.69
CA LEU A 103 19.66 32.66 -40.87
C LEU A 103 21.02 32.94 -40.22
N ALA A 104 21.32 32.31 -39.08
CA ALA A 104 22.61 32.47 -38.39
C ALA A 104 23.79 31.83 -39.13
N LEU A 105 23.54 30.79 -39.94
CA LEU A 105 24.55 30.11 -40.77
C LEU A 105 24.76 30.77 -42.14
N ALA A 106 23.94 31.75 -42.51
CA ALA A 106 23.97 32.44 -43.80
C ALA A 106 24.70 33.79 -43.77
N CYS A 107 25.44 34.08 -42.69
CA CYS A 107 26.25 35.29 -42.54
C CYS A 107 27.74 34.96 -42.49
#